data_AF-A0AAW2T9R9-F1
#
_entry.id   AF-A0AAW2T9R9-F1
#
_cell.length_a   1.000
_cell.length_b   1.000
_cell.length_c   1.000
_cell.angle_alpha   90.00
_cell.angle_beta   90.00
_cell.angle_gamma   90.00
#
_symmetry.space_group_name_H-M   'P 1'
#
loop_
_entity.id
_entity.type
_entity.pdbx_description
1 polymer ?
#
loop_
_entity_poly.entity_id
_entity_poly.type
_entity_poly.pdbx_seq_one_letter_code
_entity_poly.pdbx_strand_id
1 'polypeptide(L)'
;MNDMIRELQNTSRKLNDEQQVLTILKSLPKQTWGHVKLVLTHNEQIKTFDSVTNDLKLEADRRESERAQWAAFAAHASQRKPHKT
;
A
#
# COMPACT_ATOMS: atom_id res chain seq x y z
N MET A 1 27.93 -26.69 -3.63
CA MET A 1 27.54 -25.44 -2.94
C MET A 1 27.88 -24.17 -3.75
N ASN A 2 28.99 -24.17 -4.51
CA ASN A 2 29.38 -23.05 -5.39
C ASN A 2 28.38 -22.79 -6.55
N ASP A 3 27.72 -23.83 -7.06
CA ASP A 3 26.75 -23.67 -8.15
C ASP A 3 25.49 -22.92 -7.72
N MET A 4 24.96 -23.14 -6.50
CA MET A 4 23.81 -22.38 -6.00
C MET A 4 24.13 -20.89 -5.80
N ILE A 5 25.36 -20.56 -5.38
CA ILE A 5 25.80 -19.17 -5.23
C ILE A 5 25.98 -18.52 -6.61
N ARG A 6 26.53 -19.26 -7.59
CA ARG A 6 26.63 -18.81 -8.99
C ARG A 6 25.27 -18.63 -9.65
N GLU A 7 24.33 -19.51 -9.34
CA GLU A 7 22.95 -19.46 -9.85
C GLU A 7 22.22 -18.26 -9.24
N LEU A 8 22.35 -18.02 -7.92
CA LEU A 8 21.85 -16.80 -7.25
C LEU A 8 22.48 -15.52 -7.82
N GLN A 9 23.79 -15.51 -8.08
CA GLN A 9 24.47 -14.38 -8.72
C GLN A 9 24.05 -14.18 -10.18
N ASN A 10 23.67 -15.24 -10.90
CA ASN A 10 23.11 -15.16 -12.25
C ASN A 10 21.62 -14.80 -12.26
N THR A 11 20.84 -15.17 -11.24
CA THR A 11 19.46 -14.69 -11.03
C THR A 11 19.45 -13.23 -10.57
N SER A 12 20.48 -12.79 -9.86
CA SER A 12 20.76 -11.37 -9.58
C SER A 12 21.07 -10.55 -10.84
N ARG A 13 21.24 -11.21 -11.99
CA ARG A 13 21.42 -10.57 -13.30
C ARG A 13 20.03 -10.13 -13.82
N LYS A 14 19.61 -8.96 -13.33
CA LYS A 14 18.45 -8.15 -13.77
C LYS A 14 17.07 -8.80 -13.56
N LEU A 15 16.62 -8.88 -12.30
CA LEU A 15 15.18 -8.80 -12.04
C LEU A 15 14.66 -7.54 -12.73
N ASN A 16 13.61 -7.66 -13.54
CA ASN A 16 12.97 -6.48 -14.12
C ASN A 16 12.35 -5.62 -13.00
N ASP A 17 12.03 -4.37 -13.31
CA ASP A 17 11.53 -3.41 -12.31
C ASP A 17 10.30 -3.94 -11.56
N GLU A 18 9.41 -4.65 -12.26
CA GLU A 18 8.23 -5.29 -11.67
C GLU A 18 8.60 -6.35 -10.61
N GLN A 19 9.58 -7.20 -10.89
CA GLN A 19 10.03 -8.23 -9.96
C GLN A 19 10.79 -7.65 -8.77
N GLN A 20 11.56 -6.57 -8.96
CA GLN A 20 12.17 -5.84 -7.86
C GLN A 20 11.12 -5.21 -6.96
N VAL A 21 10.15 -4.51 -7.56
CA VAL A 21 9.03 -3.90 -6.85
C VAL A 21 8.27 -4.95 -6.05
N LEU A 22 7.87 -6.07 -6.66
CA LEU A 22 7.15 -7.14 -5.97
C LEU A 22 7.96 -7.77 -4.83
N THR A 23 9.28 -7.90 -4.98
CA THR A 23 10.15 -8.43 -3.94
C THR A 23 10.20 -7.51 -2.73
N ILE A 24 10.35 -6.20 -2.96
CA ILE A 24 10.33 -5.18 -1.90
C ILE A 24 8.94 -5.13 -1.26
N LEU A 25 7.88 -5.16 -2.06
CA LEU A 25 6.52 -5.13 -1.55
C LEU A 25 6.25 -6.32 -0.64
N LYS A 26 6.71 -7.53 -1.02
CA LYS A 26 6.58 -8.74 -0.20
C LYS A 26 7.38 -8.68 1.10
N SER A 27 8.53 -8.00 1.13
CA SER A 27 9.38 -7.89 2.33
C SER A 27 8.87 -6.87 3.37
N LEU A 28 7.94 -5.97 3.01
CA LEU A 28 7.41 -4.96 3.94
C LEU A 28 6.66 -5.57 5.15
N PRO A 29 6.74 -4.95 6.35
CA PRO A 29 6.06 -5.43 7.55
C PRO A 29 4.53 -5.45 7.41
N LYS A 30 3.89 -6.57 7.79
CA LYS A 30 2.43 -6.73 7.66
C LYS A 30 1.63 -5.78 8.57
N GLN A 31 2.18 -5.39 9.72
CA GLN A 31 1.49 -4.55 10.71
C GLN A 31 1.21 -3.14 10.19
N THR A 32 2.15 -2.55 9.45
CA THR A 32 2.03 -1.20 8.89
C THR A 32 1.55 -1.18 7.45
N TRP A 33 1.90 -2.21 6.67
CA TRP A 33 1.66 -2.25 5.23
C TRP A 33 0.58 -3.24 4.82
N GLY A 34 -0.12 -3.91 5.74
CA GLY A 34 -1.06 -4.99 5.44
C GLY A 34 -2.10 -4.64 4.36
N HIS A 35 -2.81 -3.51 4.52
CA HIS A 35 -3.80 -3.04 3.55
C HIS A 35 -3.17 -2.60 2.23
N VAL A 36 -2.06 -1.88 2.31
CA VAL A 36 -1.33 -1.35 1.15
C VAL A 36 -0.72 -2.48 0.32
N LYS A 37 -0.22 -3.53 0.97
CA LYS A 37 0.23 -4.77 0.33
C LYS A 37 -0.90 -5.42 -0.46
N LEU A 38 -2.10 -5.50 0.10
CA LEU A 38 -3.23 -6.14 -0.55
C LEU A 38 -3.65 -5.38 -1.81
N VAL A 39 -3.74 -4.05 -1.71
CA VAL A 39 -4.07 -3.17 -2.84
C VAL A 39 -3.02 -3.27 -3.95
N LEU A 40 -1.73 -3.22 -3.60
CA LEU A 40 -0.65 -3.22 -4.58
C LEU A 40 -0.39 -4.63 -5.16
N THR A 41 -0.56 -5.71 -4.41
CA THR A 41 -0.37 -7.08 -4.97
C THR A 41 -1.48 -7.54 -5.90
N HIS A 42 -2.64 -6.89 -5.91
CA HIS A 42 -3.72 -7.16 -6.86
C HIS A 42 -3.74 -6.21 -8.06
N ASN A 43 -2.88 -5.18 -8.06
CA ASN A 43 -2.81 -4.23 -9.16
C ASN A 43 -1.82 -4.72 -10.23
N GLU A 44 -2.32 -5.40 -11.26
CA GLU A 44 -1.54 -5.94 -12.40
C GLU A 44 -0.82 -4.85 -13.22
N GLN A 45 -1.08 -3.57 -12.94
CA GLN A 45 -0.44 -2.41 -13.55
C GLN A 45 0.89 -2.01 -12.88
N ILE A 46 1.22 -2.56 -11.71
CA ILE A 46 2.45 -2.20 -11.00
C ILE A 46 3.64 -2.84 -11.69
N LYS A 47 4.25 -2.07 -12.59
CA LYS A 47 5.45 -2.46 -13.35
C LYS A 47 6.70 -1.70 -12.93
N THR A 48 6.53 -0.57 -12.23
CA THR A 48 7.62 0.35 -11.87
C THR A 48 7.39 0.98 -10.50
N PHE A 49 8.48 1.48 -9.89
CA PHE A 49 8.42 2.21 -8.62
C PHE A 49 7.60 3.52 -8.71
N ASP A 50 7.53 4.14 -9.88
CA ASP A 50 6.72 5.35 -10.09
C ASP A 50 5.23 5.05 -9.99
N SER A 51 4.78 3.92 -10.55
CA SER A 51 3.39 3.46 -10.41
C SER A 51 3.05 3.17 -8.96
N VAL A 52 3.94 2.49 -8.23
CA VAL A 52 3.75 2.27 -6.78
C VAL A 52 3.65 3.59 -6.02
N THR A 53 4.52 4.54 -6.34
CA THR A 53 4.53 5.85 -5.67
C THR A 53 3.22 6.61 -5.91
N ASN A 54 2.70 6.57 -7.14
CA ASN A 54 1.43 7.22 -7.46
C ASN A 54 0.24 6.55 -6.74
N ASP A 55 0.19 5.22 -6.74
CA ASP A 55 -0.85 4.46 -6.04
C ASP A 55 -0.82 4.71 -4.53
N LEU A 56 0.38 4.82 -3.94
CA LEU A 56 0.55 5.14 -2.52
C LEU A 56 0.01 6.53 -2.16
N LYS A 57 0.22 7.52 -3.04
CA LYS A 57 -0.34 8.86 -2.84
C LYS A 57 -1.86 8.83 -2.90
N LEU A 58 -2.42 8.18 -3.92
CA LEU A 58 -3.88 8.07 -4.07
C LEU A 58 -4.53 7.36 -2.87
N GLU A 59 -3.89 6.29 -2.38
CA GLU A 59 -4.36 5.55 -1.20
C GLU A 59 -4.24 6.39 0.09
N ALA A 60 -3.21 7.22 0.22
CA ALA A 60 -3.09 8.15 1.34
C ALA A 60 -4.21 9.21 1.32
N ASP A 61 -4.45 9.84 0.16
CA ASP A 61 -5.51 10.83 -0.02
C ASP A 61 -6.89 10.23 0.26
N ARG A 62 -7.15 9.00 -0.22
CA ARG A 62 -8.38 8.26 0.06
C ARG A 62 -8.61 8.11 1.56
N ARG A 63 -7.58 7.68 2.31
CA ARG A 63 -7.70 7.51 3.77
C ARG A 63 -7.88 8.83 4.51
N GLU A 64 -7.28 9.91 4.03
CA GLU A 64 -7.49 11.23 4.62
C GLU A 64 -8.92 11.72 4.39
N SER A 65 -9.45 11.55 3.18
CA SER A 65 -10.84 11.85 2.85
C SER A 65 -11.81 11.04 3.71
N GLU A 66 -11.58 9.74 3.90
CA GLU A 66 -12.39 8.90 4.78
C GLU A 66 -12.37 9.38 6.23
N ARG A 67 -11.20 9.78 6.75
CA ARG A 67 -11.12 10.37 8.10
C ARG A 67 -11.90 11.67 8.19
N ALA A 68 -11.79 12.55 7.20
CA ALA A 68 -12.52 13.80 7.17
C ALA A 68 -14.04 13.58 7.12
N GLN A 69 -14.50 12.61 6.32
CA GLN A 69 -15.91 12.22 6.27
C GLN A 69 -16.40 11.68 7.61
N TRP A 70 -15.63 10.79 8.26
CA TRP A 70 -15.98 10.29 9.58
C TRP A 70 -16.01 11.38 10.65
N ALA A 71 -15.07 12.32 10.61
CA ALA A 71 -15.07 13.47 11.51
C ALA A 71 -16.31 14.36 11.31
N ALA A 72 -16.68 14.63 10.06
CA ALA A 72 -17.88 15.40 9.73
C ALA A 72 -19.17 14.69 10.21
N PHE A 73 -19.24 13.37 10.01
CA PHE A 73 -20.37 12.57 10.50
C PHE A 73 -20.48 12.59 12.03
N ALA A 74 -19.36 12.42 12.75
CA ALA A 74 -19.32 12.46 14.20
C ALA A 74 -19.69 13.84 14.77
N ALA A 75 -19.27 14.92 14.11
CA ALA A 75 -19.65 16.29 14.46
C ALA A 75 -21.15 16.50 14.30
N HIS A 76 -21.73 16.06 13.18
CA HIS A 76 -23.17 16.17 12.92
C HIS A 76 -24.02 15.35 13.90
N ALA A 77 -23.58 14.14 14.25
CA ALA A 77 -24.23 13.31 15.26
C ALA A 77 -24.24 13.97 16.65
N SER A 78 -23.16 14.67 17.01
CA SER A 78 -23.06 15.37 18.30
C SER A 78 -23.95 16.60 18.41
N GLN A 79 -24.30 17.25 17.28
CA GLN A 79 -25.24 18.37 17.26
C GLN A 79 -26.71 17.94 17.39
N ARG A 80 -27.02 16.66 17.17
CA ARG A 80 -28.38 16.10 17.26
C ARG A 80 -28.76 15.57 18.66
N LYS A 81 -28.16 16.10 19.74
CA LYS A 81 -28.66 15.77 21.09
C LYS A 81 -30.07 16.36 21.26
N PRO A 82 -31.09 15.56 21.66
CA PRO A 82 -32.44 16.07 21.82
C PRO A 82 -32.45 17.08 22.98
N HIS A 83 -32.95 18.28 22.68
CA HIS A 83 -33.35 19.25 23.68
C HIS A 83 -34.42 18.59 24.55
N LYS A 84 -34.09 18.21 25.79
CA LYS A 84 -35.09 17.83 26.77
C LYS A 84 -35.75 19.12 27.26
N THR A 85 -37.01 19.32 26.89
CA THR A 85 -37.94 20.22 27.56
C THR A 85 -39.27 19.51 27.65
#